data_AF-A0A7X5WSC7-F1
#
_entry.id   AF-A0A7X5WSC7-F1
#
_cell.length_a   1.000
_cell.length_b   1.000
_cell.length_c   1.000
_cell.angle_alpha   90.00
_cell.angle_beta   90.00
_cell.angle_gamma   90.00
#
_symmetry.space_group_name_H-M   'P 1'
#
loop_
_entity.id
_entity.type
_entity.pdbx_description
1 polymer ?
#
loop_
_entity_poly.entity_id
_entity_poly.type
_entity_poly.pdbx_seq_one_letter_code
_entity_poly.pdbx_strand_id
1 'polypeptide(L)'
;MTLGYVMPQTGGLAVIVQALIQPIFMAVTEVNDSGIDLRIIPGDSGTDGQVASVTVDRLLNDEVDGIVGPAATSVTLSVIDR
;
A
#
# COMPACT_ATOMS: atom_id res chain seq x y z
N MET A 1 7.04 -13.84 3.60
CA MET A 1 7.25 -12.45 3.21
C MET A 1 5.93 -11.71 3.34
N THR A 2 5.93 -10.52 3.91
CA THR A 2 4.74 -9.71 4.12
C THR A 2 5.01 -8.31 3.61
N LEU A 3 4.23 -7.87 2.64
CA LEU A 3 4.26 -6.51 2.14
C LEU A 3 3.01 -5.76 2.62
N GLY A 4 3.10 -4.44 2.70
CA GLY A 4 1.96 -3.56 2.83
C GLY A 4 1.70 -2.79 1.53
N TYR A 5 0.49 -2.27 1.37
CA TYR A 5 0.25 -1.18 0.41
C TYR A 5 -0.43 0.01 1.08
N VAL A 6 -0.22 1.19 0.51
CA VAL A 6 -0.90 2.43 0.90
C VAL A 6 -1.53 3.02 -0.36
N MET A 7 -2.82 2.78 -0.59
CA MET A 7 -3.55 3.16 -1.81
C MET A 7 -4.76 4.03 -1.46
N PRO A 8 -5.22 4.94 -2.34
CA PRO A 8 -6.31 5.87 -2.02
C PRO A 8 -7.66 5.15 -2.04
N GLN A 9 -8.00 4.41 -0.99
CA GLN A 9 -9.30 3.76 -0.82
C GLN A 9 -10.39 4.79 -0.51
N THR A 10 -10.00 5.90 0.12
CA THR A 10 -10.83 7.09 0.26
C THR A 10 -10.15 8.33 -0.37
N GLY A 11 -10.89 9.45 -0.42
CA GLY A 11 -10.41 10.72 -0.96
C GLY A 11 -10.53 10.86 -2.48
N GLY A 12 -9.82 11.87 -3.03
CA GLY A 12 -10.00 12.32 -4.42
C GLY A 12 -9.61 11.31 -5.50
N LEU A 13 -8.72 10.36 -5.18
CA LEU A 13 -8.31 9.30 -6.11
C LEU A 13 -9.03 7.96 -5.88
N ALA A 14 -10.02 7.89 -4.99
CA ALA A 14 -10.76 6.65 -4.72
C ALA A 14 -11.41 6.05 -5.98
N VAL A 15 -11.78 6.87 -6.95
CA VAL A 15 -12.37 6.42 -8.23
C VAL A 15 -11.46 5.50 -9.05
N ILE A 16 -10.13 5.60 -8.87
CA ILE A 16 -9.17 4.75 -9.58
C ILE A 16 -8.58 3.63 -8.71
N VAL A 17 -8.98 3.49 -7.44
CA VAL A 17 -8.31 2.59 -6.49
C VAL A 17 -8.25 1.15 -6.97
N GLN A 18 -9.31 0.66 -7.62
CA GLN A 18 -9.37 -0.70 -8.15
C GLN A 18 -8.29 -0.97 -9.20
N ALA A 19 -8.04 0.00 -10.09
CA ALA A 19 -7.00 -0.11 -11.10
C ALA A 19 -5.58 -0.12 -10.49
N LEU A 20 -5.42 0.42 -9.27
CA LEU A 20 -4.14 0.45 -8.56
C LEU A 20 -3.90 -0.81 -7.71
N ILE A 21 -4.93 -1.33 -7.04
CA ILE A 21 -4.78 -2.50 -6.16
C ILE A 21 -4.78 -3.83 -6.93
N GLN A 22 -5.48 -3.90 -8.06
CA GLN A 22 -5.64 -5.18 -8.74
C GLN A 22 -4.34 -5.78 -9.31
N PRO A 23 -3.42 -4.98 -9.87
CA PRO A 23 -2.10 -5.47 -10.23
C PRO A 23 -1.30 -6.03 -9.03
N ILE A 24 -1.50 -5.49 -7.82
CA ILE A 24 -0.83 -6.01 -6.61
C ILE A 24 -1.33 -7.43 -6.31
N PHE A 25 -2.64 -7.67 -6.35
CA PHE A 25 -3.20 -9.00 -6.11
C PHE A 25 -2.83 -10.02 -7.20
N MET A 26 -2.72 -9.57 -8.45
CA MET A 26 -2.20 -10.40 -9.54
C MET A 26 -0.75 -10.82 -9.27
N ALA A 27 0.11 -9.87 -8.88
CA ALA A 27 1.50 -10.16 -8.53
C ALA A 27 1.62 -11.08 -7.30
N VAL A 28 0.78 -10.89 -6.28
CA VAL A 28 0.74 -11.79 -5.10
C VAL A 28 0.37 -13.21 -5.51
N THR A 29 -0.64 -13.36 -6.37
CA THR A 29 -1.04 -14.68 -6.91
C THR A 29 0.13 -15.33 -7.66
N GLU A 30 0.75 -14.62 -8.60
CA GLU A 30 1.87 -15.14 -9.39
C GLU A 30 3.09 -15.54 -8.54
N VAL A 31 3.42 -14.73 -7.53
CA VAL A 31 4.51 -15.04 -6.58
C VAL A 31 4.17 -16.26 -5.74
N ASN A 32 2.93 -16.37 -5.25
CA ASN A 32 2.49 -17.53 -4.47
C ASN A 32 2.49 -18.82 -5.30
N ASP A 33 2.07 -18.75 -6.56
CA ASP A 33 2.10 -19.87 -7.50
C ASP A 33 3.54 -20.35 -7.80
N SER A 34 4.55 -19.48 -7.62
CA SER A 34 5.97 -19.85 -7.70
C SER A 34 6.52 -20.57 -6.46
N GLY A 35 5.72 -20.68 -5.39
CA GLY A 35 6.07 -21.38 -4.14
C GLY A 35 6.58 -20.49 -3.01
N ILE A 36 6.53 -19.15 -3.17
CA ILE A 36 6.89 -18.19 -2.12
C ILE A 36 5.62 -17.81 -1.34
N ASP A 37 5.62 -17.90 0.00
CA ASP A 37 4.49 -17.41 0.83
C ASP A 37 4.55 -15.88 0.99
N LEU A 38 3.85 -15.16 0.10
CA LEU A 38 3.67 -13.72 0.10
C LEU A 38 2.26 -13.33 0.59
N ARG A 39 2.23 -12.53 1.66
CA ARG A 39 1.03 -11.86 2.18
C ARG A 39 1.06 -10.36 1.88
N ILE A 40 -0.10 -9.75 1.66
CA ILE A 40 -0.26 -8.31 1.46
C ILE A 40 -1.21 -7.73 2.52
N ILE A 41 -0.76 -6.69 3.23
CA ILE A 41 -1.56 -5.96 4.22
C ILE A 41 -2.10 -4.67 3.57
N PRO A 42 -3.42 -4.48 3.51
CA PRO A 42 -4.00 -3.30 2.89
C PRO A 42 -3.85 -2.05 3.78
N GLY A 43 -3.84 -0.88 3.14
CA GLY A 43 -3.75 0.41 3.79
C GLY A 43 -4.36 1.53 2.95
N ASP A 44 -5.09 2.43 3.59
CA ASP A 44 -5.66 3.61 2.94
C ASP A 44 -4.69 4.79 3.01
N SER A 45 -4.56 5.52 1.90
CA SER A 45 -3.83 6.79 1.85
C SER A 45 -4.75 8.00 2.01
N GLY A 46 -6.06 7.85 1.81
CA GLY A 46 -7.03 8.95 1.83
C GLY A 46 -6.80 10.04 0.78
N THR A 47 -5.83 9.88 -0.13
CA THR A 47 -5.24 11.00 -0.89
C THR A 47 -4.78 12.15 0.03
N ASP A 48 -4.37 11.81 1.26
CA ASP A 48 -4.08 12.75 2.34
C ASP A 48 -2.81 12.32 3.11
N GLY A 49 -1.95 13.29 3.42
CA GLY A 49 -0.66 13.00 4.05
C GLY A 49 -0.78 12.45 5.48
N GLN A 50 -1.77 12.90 6.26
CA GLN A 50 -1.96 12.45 7.64
C GLN A 50 -2.58 11.06 7.70
N VAL A 51 -3.55 10.77 6.83
CA VAL A 51 -4.13 9.42 6.72
C VAL A 51 -3.06 8.42 6.29
N ALA A 52 -2.30 8.73 5.24
CA ALA A 52 -1.21 7.86 4.78
C ALA A 52 -0.14 7.66 5.86
N SER A 53 0.19 8.70 6.61
CA SER A 53 1.14 8.66 7.71
C SER A 53 0.77 7.65 8.80
N VAL A 54 -0.47 7.69 9.30
CA VAL A 54 -0.97 6.73 10.29
C VAL A 54 -0.96 5.31 9.74
N THR A 55 -1.32 5.14 8.46
CA THR A 55 -1.28 3.84 7.81
C THR A 55 0.15 3.30 7.69
N VAL A 56 1.12 4.12 7.29
CA VAL A 56 2.53 3.71 7.20
C VAL A 56 3.08 3.36 8.59
N ASP A 57 2.80 4.15 9.62
CA ASP A 57 3.25 3.84 10.98
C ASP A 57 2.69 2.50 11.46
N ARG A 58 1.42 2.20 11.15
CA ARG A 58 0.86 0.88 11.44
C ARG A 58 1.59 -0.23 10.68
N LEU A 59 1.83 -0.07 9.38
CA LEU A 59 2.54 -1.09 8.58
C LEU A 59 3.97 -1.32 9.05
N LEU A 60 4.67 -0.27 9.49
CA LEU A 60 6.01 -0.37 10.10
C LEU A 60 5.95 -1.12 11.44
N ASN A 61 4.94 -0.82 12.28
CA ASN A 61 4.71 -1.56 13.53
C ASN A 61 4.27 -3.02 13.30
N ASP A 62 3.60 -3.30 12.18
CA ASP A 62 3.27 -4.65 11.73
C ASP A 62 4.50 -5.38 11.13
N GLU A 63 5.68 -4.73 11.13
CA GLU A 63 6.98 -5.26 10.68
C GLU A 63 6.95 -5.82 9.24
N VAL A 64 6.27 -5.11 8.32
CA VAL A 64 6.25 -5.53 6.91
C VAL A 64 7.63 -5.39 6.25
N ASP A 65 7.95 -6.32 5.34
CA ASP A 65 9.20 -6.35 4.57
C ASP A 65 9.32 -5.20 3.54
N GLY A 66 8.19 -4.55 3.22
CA GLY A 66 8.15 -3.44 2.29
C GLY A 66 6.75 -2.87 2.09
N ILE A 67 6.69 -1.65 1.55
CA ILE A 67 5.44 -0.90 1.33
C ILE A 67 5.35 -0.46 -0.13
N VAL A 68 4.20 -0.69 -0.77
CA VAL A 68 3.88 -0.23 -2.12
C VAL A 68 2.97 1.00 -2.08
N GLY A 69 3.35 2.09 -2.76
CA GLY A 69 2.64 3.37 -2.77
C GLY A 69 3.31 4.43 -1.88
N PRO A 70 2.64 5.55 -1.57
CA PRO A 70 1.32 6.00 -2.05
C PRO A 70 1.26 6.33 -3.54
N ALA A 71 0.04 6.34 -4.11
CA ALA A 71 -0.16 6.67 -5.52
C ALA A 71 0.05 8.16 -5.87
N ALA A 72 -0.32 9.06 -4.95
CA ALA A 72 -0.16 10.51 -5.15
C ALA A 72 1.22 10.96 -4.68
N THR A 73 2.02 11.58 -5.55
CA THR A 73 3.40 12.01 -5.26
C THR A 73 3.49 12.94 -4.04
N SER A 74 2.54 13.85 -3.85
CA SER A 74 2.49 14.73 -2.67
C SER A 74 2.29 13.94 -1.37
N VAL A 75 1.53 12.85 -1.41
CA VAL A 75 1.33 11.95 -0.27
C VAL A 75 2.57 11.07 -0.06
N THR A 76 3.22 10.61 -1.13
CA THR A 76 4.51 9.91 -1.04
C THR A 76 5.56 10.75 -0.32
N LEU A 77 5.67 12.04 -0.65
CA LEU A 77 6.60 12.96 0.02
C LEU A 77 6.34 13.06 1.54
N SER A 78 5.09 12.88 1.98
CA SER A 78 4.75 12.95 3.40
C SER A 78 5.11 11.69 4.21
N VAL A 79 5.49 10.59 3.54
CA VAL A 79 5.75 9.29 4.20
C VAL A 79 7.10 8.66 3.86
N ILE A 80 7.70 8.97 2.70
CA ILE A 80 9.09 9.44 2.63
C ILE A 80 10.10 8.88 3.64
N ASP A 81 10.34 9.74 4.62
CA ASP A 81 11.37 9.63 5.64
C ASP A 81 10.88 8.96 6.94
N ARG A 82 9.75 8.24 6.87
CA ARG A 82 9.23 7.49 8.02
C ARG A 82 10.10 6.29 8.36
#